data_AF-A0A1G7QRU3-F1
#
_entry.id   AF-A0A1G7QRU3-F1
#
_cell.length_a   1.000
_cell.length_b   1.000
_cell.length_c   1.000
_cell.angle_alpha   90.00
_cell.angle_beta   90.00
_cell.angle_gamma   90.00
#
_symmetry.space_group_name_H-M   'P 1'
#
loop_
_entity.id
_entity.type
_entity.pdbx_description
1 polymer ?
#
loop_
_entity_poly.entity_id
_entity_poly.type
_entity_poly.pdbx_seq_one_letter_code
_entity_poly.pdbx_strand_id
1 'polypeptide(L)'
;MLTHPTSERLTALGLAGMARARDKQRRAGPTFEAPGFEDRHGRGSTIVTSQLPVDHWHEASGDPTLADAILDRLVHNAHRLQLSGESMRRKAMKPLDPGLKP
;
A
#
# COMPACT_ATOMS: atom_id res chain seq x y z
N MET A 1 -1.42 20.28 11.17
CA MET A 1 -1.44 18.92 11.76
C MET A 1 -2.76 18.26 11.39
N LEU A 2 -2.75 17.29 10.46
CA LEU A 2 -3.96 16.56 10.04
C LEU A 2 -4.10 15.28 10.90
N THR A 3 -4.95 15.34 11.93
CA THR A 3 -5.47 14.16 12.63
C THR A 3 -6.45 13.47 11.69
N HIS A 4 -5.95 12.52 10.90
CA HIS A 4 -6.76 11.81 9.91
C HIS A 4 -7.82 10.92 10.60
N PRO A 5 -9.04 10.83 10.05
CA PRO A 5 -10.16 10.04 10.59
C PRO A 5 -9.95 8.53 10.54
N THR A 6 -8.79 8.04 10.07
CA THR A 6 -8.55 6.61 9.86
C THR A 6 -8.15 5.90 11.16
N SER A 7 -7.26 6.48 11.97
CA SER A 7 -6.90 5.88 13.26
C SER A 7 -8.09 5.89 14.23
N GLU A 8 -8.86 6.98 14.24
CA GLU A 8 -10.10 7.09 15.02
C GLU A 8 -11.16 6.06 14.58
N ARG A 9 -11.35 5.85 13.27
CA ARG A 9 -12.25 4.81 12.75
C ARG A 9 -11.79 3.40 13.09
N LEU A 10 -10.49 3.12 13.05
CA LEU A 10 -9.95 1.82 13.46
C LEU A 10 -10.21 1.55 14.94
N THR A 11 -10.06 2.57 15.79
CA THR A 11 -10.40 2.47 17.22
C THR A 11 -11.91 2.25 17.42
N ALA A 12 -12.76 3.00 16.71
CA ALA A 12 -14.22 2.84 16.80
C ALA A 12 -14.71 1.46 16.35
N LEU A 13 -14.00 0.80 15.44
CA LEU A 13 -14.27 -0.56 14.97
C LEU A 13 -13.64 -1.65 15.87
N GLY A 14 -13.05 -1.28 17.02
CA GLY A 14 -12.39 -2.23 17.94
C GLY A 14 -11.02 -2.73 17.47
N LEU A 15 -10.47 -2.18 16.38
CA LEU A 15 -9.20 -2.58 15.78
C LEU A 15 -8.02 -1.77 16.36
N ALA A 16 -7.97 -1.64 17.70
CA ALA A 16 -7.00 -0.78 18.40
C ALA A 16 -5.53 -1.15 18.12
N GLY A 17 -5.24 -2.41 17.80
CA GLY A 17 -3.90 -2.84 17.36
C GLY A 17 -3.50 -2.22 16.02
N MET A 18 -4.43 -2.16 15.06
CA MET A 18 -4.21 -1.60 13.72
C MET A 18 -4.11 -0.07 13.77
N ALA A 19 -4.90 0.58 14.63
CA ALA A 19 -4.77 2.01 14.89
C ALA A 19 -3.36 2.36 15.40
N ARG A 20 -2.86 1.61 16.39
CA ARG A 20 -1.49 1.78 16.91
C ARG A 20 -0.41 1.49 15.89
N ALA A 21 -0.56 0.44 15.08
CA ALA A 21 0.38 0.12 14.00
C ALA A 21 0.44 1.24 12.95
N ARG A 22 -0.71 1.82 12.59
CA ARG A 22 -0.81 2.95 11.66
C ARG A 22 -0.13 4.20 12.22
N ASP A 23 -0.37 4.52 13.48
CA ASP A 23 0.26 5.68 14.12
C ASP A 23 1.77 5.47 14.29
N LYS A 24 2.23 4.24 14.54
CA LYS A 24 3.65 3.87 14.54
C LYS A 24 4.28 4.05 13.16
N GLN A 25 3.62 3.63 12.08
CA GLN A 25 4.06 3.85 10.71
C GLN A 25 4.11 5.33 10.31
N ARG A 26 3.23 6.18 10.87
CA ARG A 26 3.26 7.63 10.63
C ARG A 26 4.33 8.36 11.43
N ARG A 27 4.62 7.87 12.63
CA ARG A 27 5.63 8.43 13.53
C ARG A 27 7.04 7.99 13.15
N ALA A 28 7.18 6.78 12.59
CA ALA A 28 8.32 6.47 11.75
C ALA A 28 8.26 7.45 10.58
N GLY A 29 9.25 8.36 10.48
CA GLY A 29 9.44 9.17 9.28
C GLY A 29 9.69 8.27 8.06
N PRO A 30 10.02 8.82 6.88
CA PRO A 30 10.37 8.04 5.69
C PRO A 30 11.68 7.22 5.85
N THR A 31 12.10 6.94 7.08
CA THR A 31 13.30 6.19 7.39
C THR A 31 13.04 4.70 7.18
N PHE A 32 13.91 4.13 6.36
CA PHE A 32 14.05 2.75 5.92
C PHE A 32 14.37 1.78 7.08
N GLU A 33 13.73 1.92 8.24
CA GLU A 33 13.99 1.09 9.44
C GLU A 33 13.21 -0.22 9.46
N ALA A 34 12.21 -0.37 8.59
CA ALA A 34 11.69 -1.70 8.31
C ALA A 34 12.74 -2.44 7.46
N PRO A 35 13.02 -3.73 7.75
CA PRO A 35 13.89 -4.53 6.91
C PRO A 35 13.40 -4.41 5.47
N GLY A 36 14.33 -4.10 4.55
CA GLY A 36 14.01 -3.97 3.14
C GLY A 36 13.39 -5.26 2.62
N PHE A 37 12.75 -5.22 1.46
CA PHE A 37 12.22 -6.45 0.87
C PHE A 37 13.32 -7.54 0.75
N GLU A 38 14.55 -7.15 0.42
CA GLU A 38 15.70 -8.07 0.35
C GLU A 38 15.92 -8.85 1.66
N ASP A 39 15.88 -8.16 2.81
CA ASP A 39 16.08 -8.79 4.13
C ASP A 39 14.96 -9.77 4.49
N ARG A 40 13.78 -9.62 3.86
CA ARG A 40 12.62 -10.49 4.04
C ARG A 40 12.57 -11.66 3.05
N HIS A 41 13.37 -11.63 1.99
CA HIS A 41 13.37 -12.68 0.97
C HIS A 41 13.69 -14.05 1.61
N GLY A 42 12.83 -15.04 1.38
CA GLY A 42 12.94 -16.38 1.97
C GLY A 42 12.73 -16.46 3.50
N ARG A 43 12.48 -15.33 4.18
CA ARG A 43 12.37 -15.26 5.65
C ARG A 43 10.97 -14.94 6.17
N GLY A 44 10.14 -14.29 5.36
CA GLY A 44 8.78 -13.94 5.75
C GLY A 44 7.88 -13.63 4.57
N SER A 45 6.58 -13.85 4.76
CA SER A 45 5.57 -13.50 3.75
C SER A 45 5.52 -11.99 3.53
N THR A 46 5.45 -11.57 2.28
CA THR A 46 5.42 -10.16 1.88
C THR A 46 4.25 -9.93 0.93
N ILE A 47 3.43 -8.93 1.23
CA ILE A 47 2.33 -8.50 0.36
C ILE A 47 2.74 -7.20 -0.31
N VAL A 48 2.64 -7.16 -1.63
CA VAL A 48 2.90 -5.98 -2.45
C VAL A 48 1.62 -5.61 -3.19
N THR A 49 1.29 -4.32 -3.22
CA THR A 49 0.15 -3.79 -3.99
C THR A 49 0.67 -2.81 -5.02
N SER A 50 0.30 -2.99 -6.28
CA SER A 50 0.66 -2.08 -7.37
C SER A 50 -0.59 -1.61 -8.11
N GLN A 51 -0.49 -0.42 -8.72
CA GLN A 51 -1.48 0.06 -9.68
C GLN A 51 -1.19 -0.46 -11.10
N LEU A 52 0.00 -1.02 -11.33
CA LEU A 52 0.42 -1.56 -12.61
C LEU A 52 0.46 -3.10 -12.56
N PRO A 53 0.00 -3.80 -13.61
CA PRO A 53 0.29 -5.21 -13.79
C PRO A 53 1.79 -5.48 -13.72
N VAL A 54 2.18 -6.65 -13.23
CA VAL A 54 3.58 -7.04 -13.06
C VAL A 54 4.37 -6.94 -14.37
N ASP A 55 3.75 -7.28 -15.49
CA ASP A 55 4.36 -7.25 -16.82
C ASP A 55 4.86 -5.84 -17.20
N HIS A 56 4.28 -4.79 -16.60
CA HIS A 56 4.66 -3.39 -16.86
C HIS A 56 5.70 -2.86 -15.87
N TRP A 57 6.11 -3.65 -14.87
CA TRP A 57 7.05 -3.17 -13.85
C TRP A 57 8.44 -2.92 -14.40
N HIS A 58 8.87 -3.72 -15.38
CA HIS A 58 10.18 -3.57 -16.00
C HIS A 58 10.30 -2.23 -16.74
N GLU A 59 9.25 -1.79 -17.43
CA GLU A 59 9.21 -0.48 -18.10
C GLU A 59 9.07 0.67 -17.10
N ALA A 60 8.34 0.45 -16.00
CA ALA A 60 8.03 1.49 -15.02
C ALA A 60 9.16 1.79 -14.02
N SER A 61 10.12 0.87 -13.79
CA SER A 61 11.14 1.06 -12.75
C SER A 61 12.19 2.13 -13.10
N GLY A 62 12.38 2.42 -14.40
CA GLY A 62 13.42 3.32 -14.90
C GLY A 62 14.86 2.77 -14.80
N ASP A 63 15.07 1.68 -14.04
CA ASP A 63 16.33 0.96 -13.90
C ASP A 63 16.11 -0.53 -14.18
N PRO A 64 16.58 -1.05 -15.34
CA PRO A 64 16.44 -2.44 -15.72
C PRO A 64 17.03 -3.40 -14.68
N THR A 65 18.15 -3.04 -14.06
CA THR A 65 18.83 -3.88 -13.07
C THR A 65 17.98 -4.05 -11.82
N LEU A 66 17.35 -2.96 -11.38
CA LEU A 66 16.44 -2.98 -10.25
C LEU A 66 15.14 -3.73 -10.59
N ALA A 67 14.62 -3.56 -11.81
CA ALA A 67 13.45 -4.31 -12.28
C ALA A 67 13.72 -5.81 -12.24
N ASP A 68 14.83 -6.27 -12.81
CA ASP A 68 15.22 -7.67 -12.83
C ASP A 68 15.35 -8.22 -11.41
N ALA A 69 16.03 -7.48 -10.53
CA ALA A 69 16.21 -7.87 -9.14
C ALA A 69 14.87 -8.02 -8.38
N ILE A 70 13.90 -7.14 -8.65
CA ILE A 70 12.55 -7.20 -8.09
C ILE A 70 11.78 -8.39 -8.66
N LEU A 71 11.77 -8.57 -9.98
CA LEU A 71 11.03 -9.66 -10.62
C LEU A 71 11.54 -11.03 -10.16
N ASP A 72 12.86 -11.19 -10.06
CA ASP A 72 13.48 -12.44 -9.63
C ASP A 72 13.14 -12.81 -8.18
N ARG A 73 13.20 -11.83 -7.26
CA ARG A 73 13.04 -12.12 -5.83
C ARG A 73 11.60 -12.00 -5.33
N LEU A 74 10.83 -11.01 -5.81
CA LEU A 74 9.43 -10.82 -5.39
C LEU A 74 8.49 -11.68 -6.20
N VAL A 75 8.59 -11.62 -7.54
CA VAL A 75 7.53 -12.12 -8.43
C VAL A 75 7.66 -13.61 -8.66
N HIS A 76 8.87 -14.15 -8.73
CA HIS A 76 9.12 -15.57 -9.01
C HIS A 76 8.29 -16.51 -8.12
N ASN A 77 8.20 -16.19 -6.82
CA ASN A 77 7.47 -16.99 -5.82
C ASN A 77 6.10 -16.39 -5.43
N ALA A 78 5.63 -15.35 -6.12
CA ALA A 78 4.41 -14.65 -5.73
C ALA A 78 3.14 -15.29 -6.29
N HIS A 79 2.11 -15.32 -5.46
CA HIS A 79 0.73 -15.44 -5.93
C HIS A 79 0.26 -14.08 -6.45
N ARG A 80 -0.03 -14.01 -7.76
CA ARG A 80 -0.52 -12.78 -8.39
C ARG A 80 -2.04 -12.71 -8.33
N LEU A 81 -2.55 -11.68 -7.69
CA LEU A 81 -3.99 -11.39 -7.62
C LEU A 81 -4.28 -10.12 -8.41
N GLN A 82 -4.81 -10.27 -9.62
CA GLN A 82 -5.26 -9.13 -10.42
C GLN A 82 -6.64 -8.69 -9.95
N LEU A 83 -6.73 -7.47 -9.44
CA LEU A 83 -7.98 -6.90 -8.94
C LEU A 83 -8.60 -6.01 -10.01
N SER A 84 -9.89 -6.21 -10.27
CA SER A 84 -10.68 -5.42 -11.20
C SER A 84 -11.92 -4.86 -10.53
N GLY A 85 -12.48 -3.80 -11.11
CA GLY A 85 -13.74 -3.20 -10.67
C GLY A 85 -13.59 -1.73 -10.28
N GLU A 86 -14.71 -1.11 -9.94
CA GLU A 86 -14.75 0.30 -9.59
C GLU A 86 -14.10 0.60 -8.23
N SER A 87 -13.52 1.80 -8.11
CA SER A 87 -12.98 2.27 -6.84
C SER A 87 -14.04 2.27 -5.74
N MET A 88 -13.80 1.47 -4.71
CA MET A 88 -14.66 1.43 -3.52
C MET A 88 -14.73 2.78 -2.78
N ARG A 89 -13.78 3.69 -3.03
CA ARG A 89 -13.83 5.07 -2.49
C ARG A 89 -15.00 5.86 -3.09
N ARG A 90 -15.33 5.65 -4.36
CA ARG A 90 -16.49 6.31 -5.02
C ARG A 90 -17.81 5.87 -4.39
N LYS A 91 -17.93 4.59 -4.00
CA LYS A 91 -19.12 4.06 -3.32
C LYS A 91 -19.35 4.68 -1.93
N ALA A 92 -18.27 5.08 -1.26
CA ALA A 92 -18.34 5.76 0.04
C ALA A 92 -18.51 7.29 -0.07
N MET A 93 -18.42 7.84 -1.28
CA MET A 93 -18.58 9.26 -1.54
C MET A 93 -20.08 9.55 -1.63
N LYS A 94 -20.66 10.05 -0.53
CA LYS A 94 -21.97 10.71 -0.58
C LYS A 94 -21.84 11.85 -1.60
N PRO A 95 -22.78 12.05 -2.55
CA PRO A 95 -22.69 13.14 -3.51
C PRO A 95 -22.42 14.43 -2.73
N LEU A 96 -21.31 15.11 -3.02
CA LEU A 96 -21.13 16.45 -2.47
C LEU A 96 -22.31 17.28 -2.96
N ASP A 97 -22.93 18.00 -2.05
CA ASP A 97 -24.02 18.92 -2.34
C ASP A 97 -23.58 19.85 -3.49
N PRO A 98 -24.30 19.87 -4.64
CA PRO A 98 -23.90 20.64 -5.81
C PRO A 98 -23.79 22.16 -5.58
N GLY A 99 -24.17 22.66 -4.40
CA GLY A 99 -24.05 24.06 -3.99
C GLY A 99 -22.66 24.50 -3.49
N LEU A 100 -21.73 23.59 -3.19
CA LEU A 100 -20.38 23.99 -2.74
C LEU A 100 -19.44 24.17 -3.95
N LYS A 101 -19.35 25.42 -4.44
CA LYS A 101 -18.26 25.83 -5.35
C LYS A 101 -16.91 25.73 -4.62
N PRO A 102 -15.81 25.46 -5.36
CA PRO A 102 -14.47 25.31 -4.80
C PRO A 102 -13.97 26.56 -4.06
#